data_AF-A0A7S1S2G2-F1
#
_entry.id   AF-A0A7S1S2G2-F1
#
_cell.length_a   1.000
_cell.length_b   1.000
_cell.length_c   1.000
_cell.angle_alpha   90.00
_cell.angle_beta   90.00
_cell.angle_gamma   90.00
#
_symmetry.space_group_name_H-M   'P 1'
#
loop_
_entity.id
_entity.type
_entity.pdbx_description
1 polymer ?
#
loop_
_entity_poly.entity_id
_entity_poly.type
_entity_poly.pdbx_seq_one_letter_code
_entity_poly.pdbx_strand_id
1 'polypeptide(L)'
;GLLAQAALDAGGGPEFWGMDVSQLADFLRANEQSVGDYSTDHGLSDDHSHVCLLSPCPHDHGDARFRQPVAGEATSDLAVMVVNMHVIVDVVIKPATKHYQGILGYWSCVNLEAPKRAGTFVSHCWSERFADFAATLRVLPPDTAVWICSFALPQNIDMQQVLGSSPRHSPFARALDAAQRVLLAVDEEVLPLTRSWCCFEVFLALSTSKHLEIRAPVTNHALYLKIHERAKSMDIRSCRASSARDHERIMRAVHGNEDLVNRRVREHIEGIVQLLQTYVP
;
A
#
# COMPACT_ATOMS: atom_id res chain seq x y z
N GLY A 1 9.76 -15.27 -13.71
CA GLY A 1 9.28 -16.45 -14.45
C GLY A 1 8.52 -16.00 -15.69
N LEU A 2 8.09 -16.93 -16.55
CA LEU A 2 7.34 -16.62 -17.78
C LEU A 2 6.09 -15.76 -17.51
N LEU A 3 5.34 -16.06 -16.44
CA LEU A 3 4.15 -15.27 -16.04
C LEU A 3 4.50 -13.85 -15.59
N ALA A 4 5.65 -13.66 -14.94
CA ALA A 4 6.11 -12.32 -14.54
C ALA A 4 6.55 -11.48 -15.75
N GLN A 5 7.16 -12.11 -16.77
CA GLN A 5 7.50 -11.41 -18.01
C GLN A 5 6.24 -11.07 -18.82
N ALA A 6 5.28 -12.01 -18.90
CA ALA A 6 3.99 -11.74 -19.53
C ALA A 6 3.22 -10.60 -18.83
N ALA A 7 3.27 -10.53 -17.50
CA ALA A 7 2.72 -9.40 -16.74
C ALA A 7 3.37 -8.07 -17.15
N LEU A 8 4.71 -8.04 -17.24
CA LEU A 8 5.49 -6.88 -17.68
C LEU A 8 5.12 -6.42 -19.10
N ASP A 9 4.96 -7.36 -20.02
CA ASP A 9 4.74 -7.07 -21.43
C ASP A 9 3.29 -6.67 -21.74
N ALA A 10 2.31 -7.27 -21.06
CA ALA A 10 0.88 -7.09 -21.35
C ALA A 10 0.33 -5.70 -20.97
N GLY A 11 0.96 -4.99 -20.05
CA GLY A 11 0.53 -3.65 -19.61
C GLY A 11 1.41 -2.50 -20.08
N GLY A 12 2.28 -2.71 -21.07
CA GLY A 12 3.22 -1.69 -21.57
C GLY A 12 4.42 -1.40 -20.65
N GLY A 13 4.49 -2.06 -19.49
CA GLY A 13 5.52 -1.89 -18.45
C GLY A 13 4.93 -1.40 -17.11
N PRO A 14 5.61 -1.66 -15.96
CA PRO A 14 5.16 -1.25 -14.63
C PRO A 14 4.78 0.22 -14.48
N GLU A 15 5.46 1.10 -15.22
CA GLU A 15 5.20 2.53 -15.26
C GLU A 15 3.84 2.90 -15.87
N PHE A 16 3.22 2.00 -16.64
CA PHE A 16 1.91 2.15 -17.27
C PHE A 16 0.76 1.47 -16.51
N TRP A 17 1.03 0.92 -15.32
CA TRP A 17 0.02 0.30 -14.46
C TRP A 17 -0.64 1.29 -13.50
N GLY A 18 -0.74 2.55 -13.94
CA GLY A 18 -1.36 3.62 -13.20
C GLY A 18 -2.88 3.67 -13.33
N MET A 19 -3.47 4.58 -12.58
CA MET A 19 -4.88 4.93 -12.61
C MET A 19 -5.06 6.43 -12.38
N ASP A 20 -6.19 6.99 -12.78
CA ASP A 20 -6.56 8.32 -12.33
C ASP A 20 -7.22 8.24 -10.95
N VAL A 21 -7.08 9.29 -10.14
CA VAL A 21 -7.73 9.38 -8.81
C VAL A 21 -9.26 9.24 -8.91
N SER A 22 -9.87 9.70 -10.02
CA SER A 22 -11.30 9.47 -10.30
C SER A 22 -11.67 7.99 -10.36
N GLN A 23 -10.83 7.14 -10.96
CA GLN A 23 -11.03 5.69 -11.01
C GLN A 23 -10.97 5.07 -9.60
N LEU A 24 -10.22 5.66 -8.66
CA LEU A 24 -10.17 5.19 -7.27
C LEU A 24 -11.48 5.54 -6.58
N ALA A 25 -12.00 6.73 -6.84
CA ALA A 25 -13.31 7.13 -6.33
C ALA A 25 -14.43 6.22 -6.86
N ASP A 26 -14.39 5.85 -8.14
CA ASP A 26 -15.32 4.87 -8.73
C ASP A 26 -15.20 3.49 -8.07
N PHE A 27 -13.98 2.98 -7.92
CA PHE A 27 -13.72 1.72 -7.23
C PHE A 27 -14.28 1.71 -5.81
N LEU A 28 -14.07 2.79 -5.06
CA LEU A 28 -14.57 2.90 -3.69
C LEU A 28 -16.09 2.86 -3.65
N ARG A 29 -16.77 3.65 -4.49
CA ARG A 29 -18.24 3.65 -4.58
C ARG A 29 -18.79 2.28 -4.96
N ALA A 30 -18.14 1.59 -5.90
CA ALA A 30 -18.59 0.29 -6.38
C ALA A 30 -18.48 -0.82 -5.31
N ASN A 31 -17.59 -0.66 -4.33
CA ASN A 31 -17.29 -1.70 -3.33
C ASN A 31 -17.64 -1.30 -1.89
N GLU A 32 -18.11 -0.07 -1.64
CA GLU A 32 -18.34 0.47 -0.29
C GLU A 32 -19.31 -0.39 0.52
N GLN A 33 -20.46 -0.74 -0.06
CA GLN A 33 -21.46 -1.55 0.61
C GLN A 33 -20.94 -2.95 0.93
N SER A 34 -20.43 -3.67 -0.09
CA SER A 34 -19.95 -5.05 0.08
C SER A 34 -18.81 -5.15 1.10
N VAL A 35 -17.88 -4.20 1.08
CA VAL A 35 -16.75 -4.17 2.01
C VAL A 35 -17.19 -3.74 3.42
N GLY A 36 -18.17 -2.84 3.54
CA GLY A 36 -18.78 -2.45 4.81
C GLY A 36 -19.54 -3.60 5.48
N ASP A 37 -20.33 -4.35 4.71
CA ASP A 37 -21.05 -5.53 5.20
C ASP A 37 -20.05 -6.62 5.61
N TYR A 38 -19.02 -6.86 4.80
CA TYR A 38 -17.92 -7.78 5.13
C TYR A 38 -17.25 -7.40 6.46
N SER A 39 -16.97 -6.12 6.68
CA SER A 39 -16.36 -5.62 7.91
C SER A 39 -17.22 -5.83 9.15
N THR A 40 -18.55 -5.83 9.00
CA THR A 40 -19.52 -5.97 10.09
C THR A 40 -19.76 -7.44 10.45
N ASP A 41 -19.77 -8.31 9.44
CA ASP A 41 -20.05 -9.75 9.61
C ASP A 41 -18.79 -10.58 9.95
N HIS A 42 -17.65 -9.90 10.17
CA HIS A 42 -16.37 -10.52 10.48
C HIS A 42 -15.64 -9.78 11.60
N GLY A 43 -14.86 -10.52 12.37
CA GLY A 43 -14.00 -10.00 13.43
C GLY A 43 -12.59 -10.57 13.35
N LEU A 44 -11.74 -10.12 14.26
CA LEU A 44 -10.39 -10.61 14.46
C LEU A 44 -10.26 -11.17 15.87
N SER A 45 -9.73 -12.38 16.01
CA SER A 45 -9.36 -12.92 17.32
C SER A 45 -8.03 -12.35 17.81
N ASP A 46 -7.66 -12.67 19.06
CA ASP A 46 -6.44 -12.19 19.72
C ASP A 46 -5.14 -12.52 18.95
N ASP A 47 -5.13 -13.62 18.23
CA ASP A 47 -4.03 -14.04 17.34
C ASP A 47 -4.10 -13.37 15.95
N HIS A 48 -5.01 -12.41 15.77
CA HIS A 48 -5.35 -11.74 14.52
C HIS A 48 -5.89 -12.68 13.42
N SER A 49 -6.38 -13.86 13.79
CA SER A 49 -7.11 -14.70 12.86
C SER A 49 -8.46 -14.07 12.50
N HIS A 50 -8.79 -14.12 11.22
CA HIS A 50 -10.06 -13.69 10.68
C HIS A 50 -11.18 -14.67 11.06
N VAL A 51 -12.19 -14.16 11.76
CA VAL A 51 -13.36 -14.91 12.19
C VAL A 51 -14.61 -14.42 11.44
N CYS A 52 -15.28 -15.31 10.74
CA CYS A 52 -16.59 -15.06 10.14
C CYS A 52 -17.68 -15.29 11.19
N LEU A 53 -18.56 -14.32 11.38
CA LEU A 53 -19.59 -14.36 12.43
C LEU A 53 -20.90 -15.01 11.95
N LEU A 54 -21.00 -15.34 10.66
CA LEU A 54 -22.20 -15.89 10.02
C LEU A 54 -21.97 -17.33 9.52
N SER A 55 -23.01 -18.16 9.68
CA SER A 55 -23.04 -19.54 9.17
C SER A 55 -24.44 -19.89 8.65
N PRO A 56 -24.64 -20.07 7.32
CA PRO A 56 -23.65 -19.87 6.26
C PRO A 56 -23.29 -18.39 6.08
N CYS A 57 -22.04 -18.11 5.67
CA CYS A 57 -21.62 -16.76 5.31
C CYS A 57 -22.17 -16.37 3.93
N PRO A 58 -22.80 -15.19 3.76
CA PRO A 58 -23.29 -14.72 2.47
C PRO A 58 -22.20 -14.07 1.60
N HIS A 59 -21.01 -13.83 2.14
CA HIS A 59 -19.94 -13.06 1.50
C HIS A 59 -19.03 -13.91 0.61
N ASP A 60 -18.57 -13.34 -0.49
CA ASP A 60 -17.42 -13.88 -1.22
C ASP A 60 -16.14 -13.51 -0.47
N HIS A 61 -15.50 -14.50 0.15
CA HIS A 61 -14.24 -14.31 0.86
C HIS A 61 -13.05 -14.16 -0.08
N GLY A 62 -13.22 -14.38 -1.39
CA GLY A 62 -12.13 -14.37 -2.35
C GLY A 62 -11.02 -15.33 -1.95
N ASP A 63 -9.86 -14.77 -1.60
CA ASP A 63 -8.70 -15.53 -1.12
C ASP A 63 -8.43 -15.33 0.39
N ALA A 64 -9.32 -14.62 1.09
CA ALA A 64 -9.20 -14.40 2.53
C ALA A 64 -9.35 -15.74 3.26
N ARG A 65 -8.36 -16.04 4.12
CA ARG A 65 -8.47 -17.17 5.05
C ARG A 65 -9.35 -16.73 6.22
N PHE A 66 -10.33 -17.56 6.57
CA PHE A 66 -11.22 -17.30 7.70
C PHE A 66 -11.56 -18.61 8.42
N ARG A 67 -12.07 -18.48 9.64
CA ARG A 67 -12.66 -19.58 10.41
C ARG A 67 -13.99 -19.13 11.00
N GLN A 68 -14.78 -20.10 11.46
CA GLN A 68 -15.96 -19.83 12.28
C GLN A 68 -15.55 -19.63 13.76
N PRO A 69 -16.41 -19.04 14.62
CA PRO A 69 -16.13 -18.93 16.03
C PRO A 69 -16.00 -20.31 16.65
N VAL A 70 -15.04 -20.48 17.56
CA VAL A 70 -14.83 -21.77 18.24
C VAL A 70 -15.70 -21.86 19.51
N ALA A 71 -15.94 -23.07 20.01
CA ALA A 71 -16.75 -23.26 21.21
C ALA A 71 -16.15 -22.51 22.41
N GLY A 72 -16.97 -21.66 23.05
CA GLY A 72 -16.55 -20.84 24.18
C GLY A 72 -15.93 -19.48 23.81
N GLU A 73 -15.71 -19.21 22.52
CA GLU A 73 -15.31 -17.88 22.04
C GLU A 73 -16.56 -16.99 21.94
N ALA A 74 -16.63 -15.94 22.76
CA ALA A 74 -17.70 -14.96 22.67
C ALA A 74 -17.39 -14.00 21.50
N THR A 75 -18.32 -13.89 20.55
CA THR A 75 -18.13 -13.01 19.39
C THR A 75 -18.04 -11.53 19.75
N SER A 76 -18.55 -11.15 20.93
CA SER A 76 -18.40 -9.80 21.51
C SER A 76 -16.96 -9.43 21.86
N ASP A 77 -16.11 -10.44 22.05
CA ASP A 77 -14.72 -10.25 22.49
C ASP A 77 -13.77 -10.12 21.29
N LEU A 78 -14.28 -10.42 20.08
CA LEU A 78 -13.53 -10.25 18.85
C LEU A 78 -13.33 -8.78 18.53
N ALA A 79 -12.12 -8.42 18.12
CA ALA A 79 -11.85 -7.08 17.62
C ALA A 79 -12.61 -6.85 16.31
N VAL A 80 -13.09 -5.62 16.13
CA VAL A 80 -13.74 -5.20 14.88
C VAL A 80 -12.77 -5.38 13.72
N MET A 81 -13.23 -6.02 12.64
CA MET A 81 -12.46 -6.10 11.41
C MET A 81 -12.33 -4.70 10.81
N VAL A 82 -11.13 -4.12 10.88
CA VAL A 82 -10.84 -2.86 10.19
C VAL A 82 -10.44 -3.14 8.75
N VAL A 83 -11.19 -2.57 7.79
CA VAL A 83 -10.87 -2.67 6.38
C VAL A 83 -9.57 -1.91 6.09
N ASN A 84 -8.52 -2.67 5.78
CA ASN A 84 -7.22 -2.18 5.33
C ASN A 84 -6.90 -2.73 3.93
N MET A 85 -5.71 -2.44 3.42
CA MET A 85 -5.35 -2.89 2.06
C MET A 85 -5.27 -4.42 1.94
N HIS A 86 -4.95 -5.14 3.02
CA HIS A 86 -4.96 -6.61 3.00
C HIS A 86 -6.37 -7.16 2.72
N VAL A 87 -7.38 -6.62 3.40
CA VAL A 87 -8.79 -6.99 3.17
C VAL A 87 -9.19 -6.68 1.74
N ILE A 88 -8.94 -5.45 1.26
CA ILE A 88 -9.27 -5.05 -0.12
C ILE A 88 -8.60 -5.95 -1.16
N VAL A 89 -7.34 -6.32 -0.93
CA VAL A 89 -6.62 -7.22 -1.83
C VAL A 89 -7.28 -8.60 -1.88
N ASP A 90 -7.59 -9.19 -0.73
CA ASP A 90 -8.09 -10.56 -0.66
C ASP A 90 -9.54 -10.71 -1.10
N VAL A 91 -10.41 -9.73 -0.81
CA VAL A 91 -11.86 -9.82 -1.05
C VAL A 91 -12.33 -9.09 -2.30
N VAL A 92 -11.54 -8.15 -2.84
CA VAL A 92 -11.91 -7.39 -4.05
C VAL A 92 -10.91 -7.59 -5.18
N ILE A 93 -9.64 -7.23 -4.97
CA ILE A 93 -8.66 -7.16 -6.07
C ILE A 93 -8.36 -8.55 -6.62
N LYS A 94 -8.06 -9.53 -5.75
CA LYS A 94 -7.75 -10.89 -6.20
C LYS A 94 -8.92 -11.52 -6.96
N PRO A 95 -10.16 -11.57 -6.44
CA PRO A 95 -11.32 -12.06 -7.19
C PRO A 95 -11.47 -11.36 -8.54
N ALA A 96 -11.40 -10.03 -8.55
CA ALA A 96 -11.57 -9.24 -9.76
C ALA A 96 -10.45 -9.46 -10.78
N THR A 97 -9.25 -9.91 -10.39
CA THR A 97 -8.09 -10.10 -11.29
C THR A 97 -7.77 -11.57 -11.57
N LYS A 98 -8.65 -12.53 -11.22
CA LYS A 98 -8.45 -13.96 -11.55
C LYS A 98 -8.46 -14.25 -13.05
N HIS A 99 -9.15 -13.41 -13.82
CA HIS A 99 -9.12 -13.46 -15.28
C HIS A 99 -7.69 -13.16 -15.80
N TYR A 100 -7.36 -13.59 -17.02
CA TYR A 100 -5.97 -13.61 -17.52
C TYR A 100 -4.98 -14.38 -16.63
N GLN A 101 -5.43 -15.42 -15.92
CA GLN A 101 -4.59 -16.24 -15.04
C GLN A 101 -3.93 -15.45 -13.89
N GLY A 102 -4.45 -14.27 -13.53
CA GLY A 102 -3.90 -13.50 -12.43
C GLY A 102 -2.62 -12.72 -12.74
N ILE A 103 -2.18 -12.67 -14.00
CA ILE A 103 -0.92 -12.04 -14.38
C ILE A 103 -1.00 -10.51 -14.47
N LEU A 104 -2.20 -9.94 -14.43
CA LEU A 104 -2.42 -8.49 -14.47
C LEU A 104 -2.82 -7.97 -13.10
N GLY A 105 -2.31 -6.78 -12.76
CA GLY A 105 -2.88 -5.99 -11.65
C GLY A 105 -4.25 -5.43 -12.03
N TYR A 106 -5.01 -5.01 -11.02
CA TYR A 106 -6.37 -4.48 -11.18
C TYR A 106 -6.45 -3.37 -12.22
N TRP A 107 -5.55 -2.39 -12.17
CA TRP A 107 -5.60 -1.27 -13.13
C TRP A 107 -5.13 -1.64 -14.52
N SER A 108 -4.28 -2.66 -14.65
CA SER A 108 -3.94 -3.19 -15.97
C SER A 108 -5.14 -3.88 -16.62
N CYS A 109 -5.99 -4.56 -15.82
CA CYS A 109 -7.27 -5.10 -16.32
C CYS A 109 -8.22 -3.99 -16.75
N VAL A 110 -8.37 -2.94 -15.93
CA VAL A 110 -9.31 -1.83 -16.21
C VAL A 110 -8.85 -0.96 -17.38
N ASN A 111 -7.54 -0.69 -17.48
CA ASN A 111 -6.96 0.21 -18.48
C ASN A 111 -6.29 -0.57 -19.64
N LEU A 112 -6.73 -1.79 -19.92
CA LEU A 112 -6.06 -2.68 -20.89
C LEU A 112 -5.94 -2.05 -22.29
N GLU A 113 -7.01 -1.42 -22.77
CA GLU A 113 -7.06 -0.77 -24.09
C GLU A 113 -6.36 0.60 -24.12
N ALA A 114 -6.10 1.19 -22.94
CA ALA A 114 -5.45 2.49 -22.81
C ALA A 114 -4.57 2.54 -21.55
N PRO A 115 -3.40 1.87 -21.55
CA PRO A 115 -2.51 1.81 -20.40
C PRO A 115 -2.12 3.21 -19.90
N LYS A 116 -2.13 3.41 -18.59
CA LYS A 116 -1.96 4.73 -17.98
C LYS A 116 -0.61 4.89 -17.33
N ARG A 117 0.21 5.77 -17.90
CA ARG A 117 1.50 6.14 -17.30
C ARG A 117 1.28 6.94 -16.02
N ALA A 118 1.76 6.42 -14.89
CA ALA A 118 1.63 7.13 -13.62
C ALA A 118 2.62 8.30 -13.53
N GLY A 119 2.12 9.48 -13.14
CA GLY A 119 2.94 10.64 -12.81
C GLY A 119 3.37 10.67 -11.34
N THR A 120 2.59 10.02 -10.48
CA THR A 120 2.74 10.00 -9.03
C THR A 120 2.86 8.57 -8.52
N PHE A 121 3.96 8.23 -7.87
CA PHE A 121 4.10 6.96 -7.14
C PHE A 121 3.58 7.14 -5.72
N VAL A 122 2.70 6.26 -5.25
CA VAL A 122 2.12 6.32 -3.90
C VAL A 122 2.76 5.25 -3.02
N SER A 123 3.53 5.69 -2.03
CA SER A 123 4.08 4.86 -0.94
C SER A 123 3.13 4.91 0.25
N HIS A 124 2.73 3.76 0.78
CA HIS A 124 1.71 3.69 1.84
C HIS A 124 1.79 2.40 2.66
N CYS A 125 1.13 2.36 3.83
CA CYS A 125 1.15 1.21 4.72
C CYS A 125 -0.10 0.34 4.50
N TRP A 126 0.06 -0.94 4.14
CA TRP A 126 -1.10 -1.81 3.89
C TRP A 126 -2.00 -2.05 5.11
N SER A 127 -1.46 -1.80 6.32
CA SER A 127 -2.18 -1.99 7.58
C SER A 127 -2.99 -0.76 7.99
N GLU A 128 -2.87 0.36 7.28
CA GLU A 128 -3.68 1.55 7.54
C GLU A 128 -5.14 1.32 7.15
N ARG A 129 -6.04 2.13 7.73
CA ARG A 129 -7.47 2.12 7.37
C ARG A 129 -7.61 2.51 5.90
N PHE A 130 -8.26 1.68 5.11
CA PHE A 130 -8.39 1.91 3.67
C PHE A 130 -9.20 3.18 3.34
N ALA A 131 -10.21 3.50 4.16
CA ALA A 131 -10.97 4.73 4.02
C ALA A 131 -10.10 6.00 4.18
N ASP A 132 -9.13 5.95 5.11
CA ASP A 132 -8.21 7.05 5.40
C ASP A 132 -7.16 7.19 4.29
N PHE A 133 -6.63 6.06 3.81
CA PHE A 133 -5.79 6.01 2.62
C PHE A 133 -6.50 6.62 1.40
N ALA A 134 -7.75 6.22 1.17
CA ALA A 134 -8.56 6.75 0.08
C ALA A 134 -8.81 8.26 0.22
N ALA A 135 -9.13 8.73 1.43
CA ALA A 135 -9.31 10.15 1.72
C ALA A 135 -8.02 10.95 1.43
N THR A 136 -6.86 10.38 1.76
CA THR A 136 -5.54 10.97 1.48
C THR A 136 -5.31 11.20 -0.01
N LEU A 137 -5.83 10.33 -0.88
CA LEU A 137 -5.68 10.47 -2.33
C LEU A 137 -6.78 11.31 -2.98
N ARG A 138 -7.98 11.38 -2.40
CA ARG A 138 -9.11 12.15 -2.92
C ARG A 138 -8.90 13.66 -2.95
N VAL A 139 -7.90 14.18 -2.24
CA VAL A 139 -7.53 15.61 -2.28
C VAL A 139 -6.72 15.97 -3.53
N LEU A 140 -6.22 14.99 -4.27
CA LEU A 140 -5.54 15.21 -5.54
C LEU A 140 -6.55 15.51 -6.66
N PRO A 141 -6.15 16.24 -7.71
CA PRO A 141 -6.99 16.42 -8.90
C PRO A 141 -7.49 15.08 -9.46
N PRO A 142 -8.77 14.96 -9.86
CA PRO A 142 -9.36 13.69 -10.29
C PRO A 142 -8.66 13.00 -11.48
N ASP A 143 -7.95 13.76 -12.31
CA ASP A 143 -7.15 13.32 -13.46
C ASP A 143 -5.69 13.03 -13.12
N THR A 144 -5.30 13.13 -11.84
CA THR A 144 -3.93 12.78 -11.41
C THR A 144 -3.71 11.29 -11.57
N ALA A 145 -2.77 10.92 -12.46
CA ALA A 145 -2.35 9.54 -12.64
C ALA A 145 -1.44 9.07 -11.50
N VAL A 146 -1.91 8.13 -10.68
CA VAL A 146 -1.23 7.53 -9.53
C VAL A 146 -0.89 6.06 -9.76
N TRP A 147 0.20 5.60 -9.13
CA TRP A 147 0.59 4.20 -9.06
C TRP A 147 0.52 3.72 -7.60
N ILE A 148 -0.26 2.68 -7.33
CA ILE A 148 -0.47 2.11 -5.99
C ILE A 148 -0.19 0.62 -6.06
N CYS A 149 0.75 0.14 -5.25
CA CYS A 149 1.30 -1.21 -5.38
C CYS A 149 0.26 -2.34 -5.34
N SER A 150 -0.74 -2.26 -4.46
CA SER A 150 -1.79 -3.28 -4.31
C SER A 150 -2.66 -3.44 -5.55
N PHE A 151 -2.88 -2.35 -6.29
CA PHE A 151 -3.70 -2.38 -7.50
C PHE A 151 -2.88 -2.54 -8.78
N ALA A 152 -1.65 -2.03 -8.80
CA ALA A 152 -0.79 -2.09 -9.97
C ALA A 152 -0.15 -3.47 -10.15
N LEU A 153 0.25 -4.12 -9.04
CA LEU A 153 0.92 -5.41 -9.10
C LEU A 153 -0.10 -6.57 -9.23
N PRO A 154 0.26 -7.65 -9.93
CA PRO A 154 -0.59 -8.84 -10.05
C PRO A 154 -0.64 -9.62 -8.72
N GLN A 155 -1.77 -9.53 -8.02
CA GLN A 155 -1.94 -10.07 -6.66
C GLN A 155 -2.23 -11.58 -6.61
N ASN A 156 -2.52 -12.20 -7.76
CA ASN A 156 -2.88 -13.62 -7.86
C ASN A 156 -1.71 -14.56 -8.18
N ILE A 157 -0.51 -14.03 -8.37
CA ILE A 157 0.69 -14.82 -8.64
C ILE A 157 1.72 -14.66 -7.53
N ASP A 158 2.72 -15.54 -7.52
CA ASP A 158 3.82 -15.45 -6.55
C ASP A 158 4.56 -14.12 -6.68
N MET A 159 4.26 -13.20 -5.76
CA MET A 159 4.83 -11.87 -5.71
C MET A 159 6.36 -11.90 -5.67
N GLN A 160 6.97 -12.96 -5.14
CA GLN A 160 8.42 -13.11 -5.09
C GLN A 160 9.03 -13.29 -6.48
N GLN A 161 8.28 -13.84 -7.43
CA GLN A 161 8.67 -13.96 -8.84
C GLN A 161 8.48 -12.65 -9.60
N VAL A 162 7.49 -11.84 -9.19
CA VAL A 162 7.19 -10.53 -9.77
C VAL A 162 8.24 -9.49 -9.35
N LEU A 163 8.55 -9.44 -8.06
CA LEU A 163 9.54 -8.51 -7.51
C LEU A 163 10.98 -8.86 -7.92
N GLY A 164 11.23 -10.10 -8.35
CA GLY A 164 12.55 -10.59 -8.70
C GLY A 164 13.49 -10.71 -7.50
N SER A 165 14.80 -10.76 -7.76
CA SER A 165 15.84 -10.92 -6.74
C SER A 165 16.32 -9.61 -6.13
N SER A 166 16.17 -8.50 -6.85
CA SER A 166 16.66 -7.17 -6.45
C SER A 166 15.48 -6.20 -6.33
N PRO A 167 15.20 -5.66 -5.12
CA PRO A 167 14.26 -4.58 -4.93
C PRO A 167 14.48 -3.37 -5.85
N ARG A 168 15.73 -3.09 -6.26
CA ARG A 168 16.04 -1.95 -7.16
C ARG A 168 15.63 -2.16 -8.62
N HIS A 169 15.37 -3.41 -9.02
CA HIS A 169 14.98 -3.75 -10.40
C HIS A 169 13.55 -4.30 -10.47
N SER A 170 12.82 -4.19 -9.37
CA SER A 170 11.44 -4.64 -9.29
C SER A 170 10.50 -3.76 -10.14
N PRO A 171 9.27 -4.22 -10.39
CA PRO A 171 8.24 -3.38 -11.01
C PRO A 171 7.97 -2.07 -10.26
N PHE A 172 7.99 -2.07 -8.92
CA PHE A 172 7.77 -0.85 -8.14
C PHE A 172 8.94 0.15 -8.31
N ALA A 173 10.20 -0.32 -8.39
CA ALA A 173 11.35 0.56 -8.55
C ALA A 173 11.33 1.21 -9.94
N ARG A 174 10.93 0.46 -10.96
CA ARG A 174 10.70 1.00 -12.31
C ARG A 174 9.58 2.05 -12.33
N ALA A 175 8.45 1.77 -11.68
CA ALA A 175 7.35 2.72 -11.59
C ALA A 175 7.74 4.01 -10.84
N LEU A 176 8.48 3.88 -9.73
CA LEU A 176 9.00 5.01 -8.96
C LEU A 176 9.97 5.85 -9.77
N ASP A 177 10.90 5.22 -10.49
CA ASP A 177 11.87 5.91 -11.34
C ASP A 177 11.19 6.63 -12.52
N ALA A 178 10.12 6.05 -13.08
CA ALA A 178 9.34 6.65 -14.15
C ALA A 178 8.43 7.80 -13.68
N ALA A 179 8.02 7.80 -12.40
CA ALA A 179 7.17 8.82 -11.82
C ALA A 179 7.92 10.16 -11.65
N GLN A 180 7.18 11.27 -11.72
CA GLN A 180 7.72 12.61 -11.50
C GLN A 180 7.78 12.96 -10.00
N ARG A 181 6.82 12.43 -9.24
CA ARG A 181 6.66 12.70 -7.81
C ARG A 181 6.39 11.42 -7.04
N VAL A 182 6.75 11.43 -5.77
CA VAL A 182 6.45 10.38 -4.80
C VAL A 182 5.57 10.99 -3.71
N LEU A 183 4.44 10.36 -3.43
CA LEU A 183 3.54 10.73 -2.35
C LEU A 183 3.62 9.64 -1.28
N LEU A 184 4.08 10.01 -0.08
CA LEU A 184 4.01 9.19 1.10
C LEU A 184 2.68 9.44 1.81
N ALA A 185 1.74 8.50 1.69
CA ALA A 185 0.46 8.55 2.38
C ALA A 185 0.69 8.06 3.82
N VAL A 186 0.40 8.92 4.80
CA VAL A 186 0.59 8.63 6.22
C VAL A 186 -0.73 8.61 6.97
N ASP A 187 -0.89 7.56 7.78
CA ASP A 187 -1.97 7.44 8.76
C ASP A 187 -1.67 8.21 10.05
N GLU A 188 -2.67 8.26 10.95
CA GLU A 188 -2.57 8.96 12.23
C GLU A 188 -1.50 8.41 13.18
N GLU A 189 -1.07 7.16 12.95
CA GLU A 189 -0.05 6.45 13.70
C GLU A 189 1.32 6.48 13.01
N VAL A 190 1.41 7.16 11.86
CA VAL A 190 2.61 7.31 11.04
C VAL A 190 3.27 5.95 10.75
N LEU A 191 2.45 4.91 10.52
CA LEU A 191 2.95 3.56 10.29
C LEU A 191 3.92 3.45 9.11
N PRO A 192 3.80 4.19 7.98
CA PRO A 192 4.74 4.06 6.87
C PRO A 192 6.20 4.21 7.27
N LEU A 193 6.52 5.07 8.25
CA LEU A 193 7.90 5.25 8.75
C LEU A 193 8.41 4.10 9.63
N THR A 194 7.59 3.08 9.86
CA THR A 194 7.96 1.81 10.48
C THR A 194 8.02 0.66 9.48
N ARG A 195 7.71 0.92 8.20
CA ARG A 195 7.64 -0.11 7.15
C ARG A 195 8.88 -0.03 6.27
N SER A 196 9.57 -1.16 6.17
CA SER A 196 10.84 -1.24 5.43
C SER A 196 10.65 -0.91 3.94
N TRP A 197 9.53 -1.31 3.33
CA TRP A 197 9.16 -0.92 1.97
C TRP A 197 9.04 0.60 1.82
N CYS A 198 8.22 1.25 2.66
CA CYS A 198 8.00 2.70 2.57
C CYS A 198 9.29 3.48 2.81
N CYS A 199 10.08 3.12 3.83
CA CYS A 199 11.37 3.78 4.11
C CYS A 199 12.37 3.58 2.95
N PHE A 200 12.38 2.40 2.32
CA PHE A 200 13.20 2.14 1.14
C PHE A 200 12.74 2.94 -0.09
N GLU A 201 11.43 3.04 -0.33
CA GLU A 201 10.84 3.83 -1.42
C GLU A 201 11.14 5.32 -1.27
N VAL A 202 11.01 5.86 -0.06
CA VAL A 202 11.42 7.25 0.23
C VAL A 202 12.91 7.42 -0.05
N PHE A 203 13.76 6.50 0.39
CA PHE A 203 15.19 6.56 0.10
C PHE A 203 15.50 6.51 -1.41
N LEU A 204 14.79 5.69 -2.18
CA LEU A 204 14.93 5.66 -3.64
C LEU A 204 14.50 6.99 -4.28
N ALA A 205 13.38 7.56 -3.83
CA ALA A 205 12.89 8.85 -4.28
C ALA A 205 13.94 9.96 -4.06
N LEU A 206 14.51 10.02 -2.85
CA LEU A 206 15.55 10.98 -2.48
C LEU A 206 16.84 10.76 -3.27
N SER A 207 17.21 9.50 -3.52
CA SER A 207 18.43 9.15 -4.27
C SER A 207 18.32 9.45 -5.76
N THR A 208 17.10 9.64 -6.27
CA THR A 208 16.79 9.99 -7.66
C THR A 208 16.21 11.39 -7.80
N SER A 209 16.36 12.22 -6.75
CA SER A 209 15.92 13.62 -6.71
C SER A 209 14.45 13.84 -7.08
N LYS A 210 13.58 12.88 -6.75
CA LYS A 210 12.13 13.02 -6.95
C LYS A 210 11.55 14.02 -5.95
N HIS A 211 10.48 14.70 -6.36
CA HIS A 211 9.69 15.51 -5.44
C HIS A 211 8.91 14.58 -4.49
N LEU A 212 9.22 14.65 -3.19
CA LEU A 212 8.53 13.89 -2.15
C LEU A 212 7.47 14.77 -1.47
N GLU A 213 6.23 14.30 -1.43
CA GLU A 213 5.14 14.90 -0.66
C GLU A 213 4.70 13.95 0.45
N ILE A 214 4.34 14.50 1.61
CA ILE A 214 3.70 13.77 2.70
C ILE A 214 2.24 14.22 2.76
N ARG A 215 1.32 13.26 2.72
CA ARG A 215 -0.12 13.53 2.74
C ARG A 215 -0.80 12.60 3.75
N ALA A 216 -1.87 13.10 4.36
CA ALA A 216 -2.66 12.40 5.35
C ALA A 216 -4.15 12.72 5.12
N PRO A 217 -5.09 11.91 5.65
CA PRO A 217 -6.53 12.19 5.51
C PRO A 217 -6.93 13.48 6.23
N VAL A 218 -6.26 13.78 7.34
CA VAL A 218 -6.44 14.97 8.16
C VAL A 218 -5.06 15.50 8.54
N THR A 219 -4.80 16.77 8.29
CA THR A 219 -3.54 17.42 8.65
C THR A 219 -3.76 18.43 9.76
N ASN A 220 -3.04 18.28 10.87
CA ASN A 220 -3.04 19.21 11.99
C ASN A 220 -1.64 19.24 12.64
N HIS A 221 -1.41 20.21 13.53
CA HIS A 221 -0.13 20.36 14.21
C HIS A 221 0.31 19.11 14.98
N ALA A 222 -0.64 18.40 15.64
CA ALA A 222 -0.34 17.20 16.39
C ALA A 222 0.17 16.05 15.50
N LEU A 223 -0.43 15.86 14.32
CA LEU A 223 0.05 14.88 13.35
C LEU A 223 1.47 15.21 12.87
N TYR A 224 1.75 16.48 12.58
CA TYR A 224 3.10 16.89 12.17
C TYR A 224 4.15 16.63 13.26
N LEU A 225 3.82 16.87 14.54
CA LEU A 225 4.68 16.49 15.65
C LEU A 225 4.89 14.96 15.72
N LYS A 226 3.83 14.15 15.54
CA LYS A 226 3.97 12.69 15.46
C LYS A 226 4.89 12.27 14.31
N ILE A 227 4.75 12.87 13.13
CA ILE A 227 5.60 12.58 11.97
C ILE A 227 7.06 12.93 12.29
N HIS A 228 7.31 14.09 12.90
CA HIS A 228 8.65 14.52 13.29
C HIS A 228 9.31 13.53 14.26
N GLU A 229 8.62 13.16 15.34
CA GLU A 229 9.14 12.24 16.35
C GLU A 229 9.34 10.82 15.80
N ARG A 230 8.43 10.36 14.93
CA ARG A 230 8.59 9.07 14.26
C ARG A 230 9.75 9.09 13.27
N ALA A 231 9.94 10.17 12.52
CA ALA A 231 11.07 10.31 11.62
C ALA A 231 12.39 10.20 12.38
N LYS A 232 12.57 11.01 13.44
CA LYS A 232 13.77 10.98 14.30
C LYS A 232 14.17 9.60 14.79
N SER A 233 13.18 8.80 15.19
CA SER A 233 13.38 7.45 15.73
C SER A 233 13.42 6.35 14.67
N MET A 234 13.16 6.67 13.39
CA MET A 234 13.14 5.69 12.30
C MET A 234 14.52 5.07 12.10
N ASP A 235 14.61 3.73 12.13
CA ASP A 235 15.77 2.98 11.65
C ASP A 235 15.30 1.88 10.69
N ILE A 236 15.85 1.86 9.47
CA ILE A 236 15.50 0.86 8.46
C ILE A 236 15.70 -0.58 8.95
N ARG A 237 16.66 -0.79 9.86
CA ARG A 237 16.97 -2.10 10.46
C ARG A 237 15.89 -2.62 11.40
N SER A 238 15.12 -1.72 12.03
CA SER A 238 14.01 -2.09 12.94
C SER A 238 12.64 -2.01 12.27
N CYS A 239 12.60 -1.50 11.03
CA CYS A 239 11.38 -1.45 10.24
C CYS A 239 10.86 -2.85 9.89
N ARG A 240 9.54 -2.97 9.74
CA ARG A 240 8.84 -4.23 9.51
C ARG A 240 8.38 -4.36 8.05
N ALA A 241 8.19 -5.60 7.60
CA ALA A 241 7.44 -5.92 6.39
C ALA A 241 6.43 -7.01 6.72
N SER A 242 5.35 -7.10 5.95
CA SER A 242 4.38 -8.20 6.10
C SER A 242 4.99 -9.55 5.74
N SER A 243 6.09 -9.55 4.97
CA SER A 243 6.92 -10.70 4.63
C SER A 243 8.33 -10.50 5.16
N ALA A 244 8.80 -11.41 6.03
CA ALA A 244 10.19 -11.37 6.53
C ALA A 244 11.21 -11.43 5.38
N ARG A 245 10.91 -12.22 4.34
CA ARG A 245 11.74 -12.33 3.13
C ARG A 245 11.86 -11.01 2.38
N ASP A 246 10.81 -10.18 2.38
CA ASP A 246 10.87 -8.85 1.77
C ASP A 246 11.78 -7.94 2.57
N HIS A 247 11.67 -7.94 3.89
CA HIS A 247 12.56 -7.18 4.76
C HIS A 247 14.03 -7.58 4.53
N GLU A 248 14.34 -8.87 4.50
CA GLU A 248 15.69 -9.37 4.20
C GLU A 248 16.21 -8.92 2.82
N ARG A 249 15.33 -8.87 1.81
CA ARG A 249 15.69 -8.39 0.48
C ARG A 249 16.01 -6.89 0.50
N ILE A 250 15.21 -6.10 1.20
CA ILE A 250 15.45 -4.66 1.37
C ILE A 250 16.77 -4.44 2.11
N MET A 251 16.98 -5.14 3.22
CA MET A 251 18.22 -5.03 3.99
C MET A 251 19.45 -5.41 3.16
N ARG A 252 19.36 -6.44 2.31
CA ARG A 252 20.43 -6.74 1.34
C ARG A 252 20.62 -5.62 0.30
N ALA A 253 19.55 -5.00 -0.17
CA ALA A 253 19.61 -3.92 -1.16
C ALA A 253 20.20 -2.61 -0.61
N VAL A 254 20.14 -2.42 0.72
CA VAL A 254 20.72 -1.26 1.42
C VAL A 254 21.95 -1.63 2.26
N HIS A 255 22.48 -2.84 2.12
CA HIS A 255 23.61 -3.31 2.92
C HIS A 255 24.81 -2.35 2.79
N GLY A 256 25.37 -1.96 3.93
CA GLY A 256 26.46 -0.98 4.04
C GLY A 256 26.02 0.48 3.82
N ASN A 257 24.74 0.73 3.56
CA ASN A 257 24.15 2.05 3.34
C ASN A 257 23.00 2.34 4.32
N GLU A 258 22.77 1.51 5.33
CA GLU A 258 21.66 1.64 6.27
C GLU A 258 21.69 2.98 7.00
N ASP A 259 22.86 3.45 7.44
CA ASP A 259 22.98 4.77 8.08
C ASP A 259 22.74 5.91 7.10
N LEU A 260 23.07 5.73 5.82
CA LEU A 260 22.77 6.71 4.77
C LEU A 260 21.26 6.78 4.52
N VAL A 261 20.57 5.63 4.48
CA VAL A 261 19.10 5.55 4.37
C VAL A 261 18.47 6.30 5.54
N ASN A 262 18.88 5.94 6.77
CA ASN A 262 18.35 6.55 7.98
C ASN A 262 18.54 8.06 7.98
N ARG A 263 19.77 8.56 7.75
CA ARG A 263 20.04 10.00 7.71
C ARG A 263 19.20 10.73 6.65
N ARG A 264 19.21 10.24 5.40
CA ARG A 264 18.50 10.93 4.30
C ARG A 264 17.00 11.00 4.52
N VAL A 265 16.38 9.91 4.96
CA VAL A 265 14.94 9.89 5.21
C VAL A 265 14.59 10.78 6.40
N ARG A 266 15.36 10.71 7.50
CA ARG A 266 15.17 11.57 8.68
C ARG A 266 15.25 13.05 8.32
N GLU A 267 16.39 13.48 7.78
CA GLU A 267 16.67 14.90 7.48
C GLU A 267 15.63 15.48 6.52
N HIS A 268 15.22 14.72 5.49
CA HIS A 268 14.27 15.22 4.52
C HIS A 268 12.85 15.34 5.09
N ILE A 269 12.37 14.34 5.84
CA ILE A 269 11.04 14.40 6.47
C ILE A 269 11.01 15.49 7.53
N GLU A 270 12.07 15.63 8.34
CA GLU A 270 12.20 16.71 9.31
C GLU A 270 12.12 18.09 8.64
N GLY A 271 12.80 18.28 7.51
CA GLY A 271 12.74 19.52 6.73
C GLY A 271 11.33 19.83 6.21
N ILE A 272 10.62 18.82 5.66
CA ILE A 272 9.22 18.99 5.22
C ILE A 272 8.32 19.38 6.39
N VAL A 273 8.44 18.70 7.53
CA VAL A 273 7.60 18.95 8.70
C VAL A 273 7.83 20.34 9.28
N GLN A 274 9.09 20.78 9.39
CA GLN A 274 9.42 22.14 9.87
C GLN A 274 8.81 23.23 8.97
N LEU A 275 8.84 23.03 7.66
CA LEU A 275 8.18 23.93 6.72
C LEU A 275 6.67 23.95 6.97
N LEU A 276 6.01 22.78 7.06
CA LEU A 276 4.56 22.68 7.25
C LEU A 276 4.09 23.26 8.60
N GLN A 277 4.87 23.09 9.68
CA GLN A 277 4.58 23.69 10.98
C GLN A 277 4.59 25.22 10.95
N THR A 278 5.30 25.83 10.00
CA THR A 278 5.32 27.29 9.84
C THR A 278 4.03 27.81 9.19
N TYR A 279 3.28 26.96 8.48
CA TYR A 279 2.09 27.35 7.70
C TYR A 279 0.77 26.81 8.25
N VAL A 280 0.79 25.92 9.24
CA VAL A 280 -0.42 25.37 9.87
C VAL A 280 -0.52 25.88 11.31
N PRO A 281 -1.44 26.83 11.61
CA PRO A 281 -1.60 27.40 12.93
C PRO A 281 -2.11 26.40 13.97
#